data_AF-A0A8J5R5U6-F1
#
_entry.id   AF-A0A8J5R5U6-F1
#
_cell.length_a   1.000
_cell.length_b   1.000
_cell.length_c   1.000
_cell.angle_alpha   90.00
_cell.angle_beta   90.00
_cell.angle_gamma   90.00
#
_symmetry.space_group_name_H-M   'P 1'
#
loop_
_entity.id
_entity.type
_entity.pdbx_description
1 polymer ?
#
loop_
_entity_poly.entity_id
_entity_poly.type
_entity_poly.pdbx_seq_one_letter_code
_entity_poly.pdbx_strand_id
1 'polypeptide(L)'
;MSLYPLFQTISRPLPRNGATISLWFDLWTNHPLHIALPKLFSFAKRKSTSLLHFFSHHNLASHFFLPLLEVAESELFQLLLAINSSNLLTDMPDSRHYIWGSTLFASHRLYASTFMHMISPPAFQWLWAINCTNRLKFFFWLLLHERLHTADVLIRKHLLPAGSDLHCSLCTMQHLESICHLFFNCAFSKHCWARIEIVWRQGSSPMQIIINSRSDYSWPFFMEIIVTGAWGLWIRRNDCIFRLKRATVGEWLSLFKTLLTSQASRCSPQRKQLILAWFSCL
;
A
#
# COMPACT_ATOMS: atom_id res chain seq x y z
N MET A 1 0.16 -6.98 10.99
CA MET A 1 -0.41 -5.88 11.78
C MET A 1 -1.91 -6.13 11.90
N SER A 2 -2.43 -6.30 13.12
CA SER A 2 -3.88 -6.45 13.32
C SER A 2 -4.55 -5.09 13.20
N LEU A 3 -5.66 -5.00 12.46
CA LEU A 3 -6.41 -3.75 12.27
C LEU A 3 -7.24 -3.37 13.51
N TYR A 4 -7.54 -4.33 14.38
CA TYR A 4 -8.43 -4.13 15.51
C TYR A 4 -7.84 -3.23 16.62
N PRO A 5 -6.57 -3.40 17.06
CA PRO A 5 -5.95 -2.47 18.01
C PRO A 5 -5.87 -1.04 17.47
N LEU A 6 -5.57 -0.90 16.18
CA LEU A 6 -5.55 0.39 15.49
C LEU A 6 -6.96 1.04 15.46
N PHE A 7 -7.99 0.24 15.22
CA PHE A 7 -9.37 0.71 15.28
C PHE A 7 -9.77 1.18 16.69
N GLN A 8 -9.32 0.50 17.74
CA GLN A 8 -9.57 0.91 19.13
C GLN A 8 -8.92 2.25 19.48
N THR A 9 -7.73 2.55 18.94
CA THR A 9 -7.07 3.84 19.24
C THR A 9 -7.85 5.03 18.67
N ILE A 10 -8.50 4.85 17.52
CA ILE A 10 -9.23 5.89 16.81
C ILE A 10 -10.73 5.96 17.12
N SER A 11 -11.31 4.92 17.73
CA SER A 11 -12.74 4.81 18.04
C SER A 11 -13.01 5.09 19.52
N ARG A 12 -14.06 5.86 19.78
CA ARG A 12 -14.63 6.09 21.11
C ARG A 12 -16.09 5.65 21.08
N PRO A 13 -16.41 4.46 21.61
CA PRO A 13 -17.79 4.00 21.69
C PRO A 13 -18.58 4.87 22.68
N LEU A 14 -19.82 5.15 22.33
CA LEU A 14 -20.85 5.68 23.21
C LEU A 14 -21.90 4.58 23.36
N PRO A 15 -21.80 3.78 24.44
CA PRO A 15 -22.79 2.75 24.68
C PRO A 15 -24.16 3.39 24.92
N ARG A 16 -25.14 2.90 24.19
CA ARG A 16 -26.56 3.12 24.47
C ARG A 16 -27.13 1.76 24.80
N ASN A 17 -27.93 1.13 23.93
CA ASN A 17 -28.47 -0.22 24.19
C ASN A 17 -27.40 -1.31 24.39
N GLY A 18 -26.12 -1.06 24.09
CA GLY A 18 -25.00 -1.93 24.38
C GLY A 18 -24.93 -3.18 23.49
N ALA A 19 -25.74 -3.24 22.43
CA ALA A 19 -25.83 -4.42 21.56
C ALA A 19 -24.54 -4.63 20.74
N THR A 20 -23.86 -3.55 20.37
CA THR A 20 -22.70 -3.54 19.46
C THR A 20 -21.39 -3.16 20.15
N ILE A 21 -21.43 -2.90 21.47
CA ILE A 21 -20.26 -2.60 22.28
C ILE A 21 -19.82 -3.85 23.03
N SER A 22 -18.57 -4.25 22.82
CA SER A 22 -17.95 -5.34 23.56
C SER A 22 -17.73 -4.94 25.02
N LEU A 23 -18.11 -5.81 25.96
CA LEU A 23 -17.82 -5.63 27.38
C LEU A 23 -16.30 -5.48 27.60
N TRP A 24 -15.50 -6.38 27.01
CA TRP A 24 -14.09 -6.54 27.37
C TRP A 24 -13.12 -5.70 26.54
N PHE A 25 -13.42 -5.54 25.25
CA PHE A 25 -12.45 -5.00 24.30
C PHE A 25 -12.72 -3.55 23.90
N ASP A 26 -13.97 -3.08 23.95
CA ASP A 26 -14.26 -1.70 23.59
C ASP A 26 -13.91 -0.71 24.72
N LEU A 27 -13.46 0.48 24.33
CA LEU A 27 -13.08 1.55 25.26
C LEU A 27 -14.30 2.36 25.71
N TRP A 28 -15.25 1.70 26.38
CA TRP A 28 -16.43 2.35 26.96
C TRP A 28 -16.21 2.81 28.42
N THR A 29 -15.09 2.38 29.02
CA THR A 29 -14.53 2.96 30.26
C THR A 29 -13.15 3.60 29.96
N ASN A 30 -12.41 4.03 30.99
CA ASN A 30 -11.08 4.64 30.81
C ASN A 30 -10.05 3.71 30.15
N HIS A 31 -10.20 2.39 30.30
CA HIS A 31 -9.31 1.38 29.71
C HIS A 31 -10.12 0.15 29.28
N PRO A 32 -9.74 -0.58 28.22
CA PRO A 32 -10.43 -1.83 27.88
C PRO A 32 -10.40 -2.79 29.07
N LEU A 33 -11.54 -3.36 29.44
CA LEU A 33 -11.66 -4.13 30.68
C LEU A 33 -10.80 -5.40 30.72
N HIS A 34 -10.48 -6.00 29.57
CA HIS A 34 -9.54 -7.14 29.54
C HIS A 34 -8.10 -6.76 29.95
N ILE A 35 -7.73 -5.48 29.84
CA ILE A 35 -6.45 -4.94 30.31
C ILE A 35 -6.56 -4.51 31.77
N ALA A 36 -7.65 -3.83 32.13
CA ALA A 36 -7.85 -3.30 33.47
C ALA A 36 -8.15 -4.40 34.51
N LEU A 37 -8.89 -5.44 34.12
CA LEU A 37 -9.39 -6.53 34.96
C LEU A 37 -8.98 -7.90 34.37
N PRO A 38 -7.66 -8.18 34.27
CA PRO A 38 -7.17 -9.35 33.55
C PRO A 38 -7.50 -10.67 34.26
N LYS A 39 -7.62 -10.68 35.60
CA LYS A 39 -7.93 -11.91 36.35
C LYS A 39 -9.40 -12.28 36.15
N LEU A 40 -10.33 -11.36 36.31
CA LEU A 40 -11.74 -11.56 36.03
C LEU A 40 -11.98 -11.96 34.57
N PHE A 41 -11.30 -11.30 33.63
CA PHE A 41 -11.39 -11.65 32.21
C PHE A 41 -10.95 -13.10 31.93
N SER A 42 -9.99 -13.64 32.68
CA SER A 42 -9.56 -15.03 32.53
C SER A 42 -10.66 -16.03 32.90
N PHE A 43 -11.58 -15.66 33.80
CA PHE A 43 -12.75 -16.46 34.19
C PHE A 43 -13.96 -16.25 33.27
N ALA A 44 -13.93 -15.31 32.33
CA ALA A 44 -15.05 -15.03 31.44
C ALA A 44 -15.32 -16.21 30.49
N LYS A 45 -16.55 -16.74 30.50
CA LYS A 45 -17.00 -17.80 29.58
C LYS A 45 -17.03 -17.34 28.13
N ARG A 46 -17.45 -16.08 27.90
CA ARG A 46 -17.56 -15.45 26.58
C ARG A 46 -16.76 -14.16 26.54
N LYS A 47 -15.53 -14.24 26.01
CA LYS A 47 -14.63 -13.08 25.87
C LYS A 47 -15.17 -12.02 24.89
N SER A 48 -16.01 -12.40 23.95
CA SER A 48 -16.64 -11.50 22.97
C SER A 48 -18.06 -11.07 23.36
N THR A 49 -18.43 -11.13 24.65
CA THR A 49 -19.77 -10.70 25.10
C THR A 49 -19.99 -9.19 24.90
N SER A 50 -21.20 -8.81 24.53
CA SER A 50 -21.62 -7.41 24.44
C SER A 50 -22.12 -6.90 25.79
N LEU A 51 -22.18 -5.58 25.95
CA LEU A 51 -22.77 -4.97 27.14
C LEU A 51 -24.22 -5.43 27.33
N LEU A 52 -25.04 -5.36 26.27
CA LEU A 52 -26.44 -5.79 26.33
C LEU A 52 -26.56 -7.23 26.86
N HIS A 53 -25.80 -8.16 26.30
CA HIS A 53 -25.85 -9.56 26.72
C HIS A 53 -25.46 -9.73 28.19
N PHE A 54 -24.44 -8.99 28.66
CA PHE A 54 -24.02 -9.02 30.05
C PHE A 54 -25.13 -8.54 30.99
N PHE A 55 -25.78 -7.43 30.65
CA PHE A 55 -26.86 -6.85 31.46
C PHE A 55 -28.18 -7.63 31.41
N SER A 56 -28.50 -8.27 30.30
CA SER A 56 -29.73 -9.08 30.19
C SER A 56 -29.71 -10.35 31.05
N HIS A 57 -28.54 -10.79 31.52
CA HIS A 57 -28.41 -11.98 32.35
C HIS A 57 -27.85 -11.59 33.73
N HIS A 58 -28.70 -11.57 34.74
CA HIS A 58 -28.31 -11.16 36.10
C HIS A 58 -27.51 -12.23 36.86
N ASN A 59 -27.41 -13.46 36.34
CA ASN A 59 -26.72 -14.56 37.01
C ASN A 59 -25.20 -14.52 36.72
N LEU A 60 -24.36 -14.38 37.75
CA LEU A 60 -22.90 -14.42 37.59
C LEU A 60 -22.41 -15.73 36.96
N ALA A 61 -23.08 -16.86 37.25
CA ALA A 61 -22.72 -18.16 36.69
C ALA A 61 -22.93 -18.25 35.17
N SER A 62 -23.72 -17.36 34.55
CA SER A 62 -23.83 -17.32 33.08
C SER A 62 -22.65 -16.63 32.40
N HIS A 63 -21.93 -15.76 33.12
CA HIS A 63 -20.84 -14.95 32.55
C HIS A 63 -19.46 -15.49 32.90
N PHE A 64 -19.30 -16.09 34.08
CA PHE A 64 -18.01 -16.52 34.61
C PHE A 64 -17.99 -18.01 34.94
N PHE A 65 -16.82 -18.62 34.80
CA PHE A 65 -16.52 -19.90 35.43
C PHE A 65 -16.40 -19.66 36.94
N LEU A 66 -17.10 -20.45 37.74
CA LEU A 66 -17.11 -20.35 39.21
C LEU A 66 -16.45 -21.60 39.81
N PRO A 67 -15.84 -21.52 41.01
CA PRO A 67 -15.71 -20.33 41.86
C PRO A 67 -14.67 -19.33 41.34
N LEU A 68 -14.86 -18.04 41.66
CA LEU A 68 -13.85 -17.01 41.41
C LEU A 68 -12.74 -17.09 42.46
N LEU A 69 -11.55 -16.62 42.11
CA LEU A 69 -10.47 -16.38 43.07
C LEU A 69 -10.66 -15.00 43.71
N GLU A 70 -10.15 -14.80 44.92
CA GLU A 70 -10.26 -13.54 45.70
C GLU A 70 -9.91 -12.29 44.86
N VAL A 71 -8.82 -12.36 44.08
CA VAL A 71 -8.42 -11.24 43.20
C VAL A 71 -9.45 -10.98 42.09
N ALA A 72 -10.02 -12.04 41.50
CA ALA A 72 -11.06 -11.92 40.49
C ALA A 72 -12.38 -11.41 41.07
N GLU A 73 -12.69 -11.73 42.33
CA GLU A 73 -13.85 -11.17 43.05
C GLU A 73 -13.68 -9.67 43.31
N SER A 74 -12.49 -9.23 43.71
CA SER A 74 -12.17 -7.81 43.83
C SER A 74 -12.30 -7.08 42.48
N GLU A 75 -11.81 -7.69 41.40
CA GLU A 75 -11.97 -7.13 40.04
C GLU A 75 -13.46 -7.11 39.59
N LEU A 76 -14.26 -8.09 39.99
CA LEU A 76 -15.71 -8.09 39.74
C LEU A 76 -16.39 -6.92 40.44
N PHE A 77 -16.01 -6.63 41.68
CA PHE A 77 -16.51 -5.46 42.39
C PHE A 77 -16.16 -4.16 41.66
N GLN A 78 -14.93 -4.02 41.15
CA GLN A 78 -14.52 -2.87 40.34
C GLN A 78 -15.34 -2.74 39.04
N LEU A 79 -15.64 -3.86 38.36
CA LEU A 79 -16.50 -3.86 37.18
C LEU A 79 -17.91 -3.34 37.51
N LEU A 80 -18.52 -3.85 38.58
CA LEU A 80 -19.86 -3.46 39.00
C LEU A 80 -19.91 -1.98 39.41
N LEU A 81 -18.88 -1.47 40.08
CA LEU A 81 -18.76 -0.04 40.37
C LEU A 81 -18.67 0.81 39.11
N ALA A 82 -17.81 0.41 38.16
CA ALA A 82 -17.66 1.12 36.88
C ALA A 82 -19.00 1.18 36.14
N ILE A 83 -19.72 0.07 36.09
CA ILE A 83 -21.06 -0.05 35.51
C ILE A 83 -22.06 0.89 36.21
N ASN A 84 -22.15 0.85 37.54
CA ASN A 84 -23.12 1.66 38.29
C ASN A 84 -22.84 3.16 38.18
N SER A 85 -21.57 3.54 38.04
CA SER A 85 -21.17 4.94 37.85
C SER A 85 -21.50 5.48 36.45
N SER A 86 -21.78 4.60 35.50
CA SER A 86 -22.05 4.93 34.12
C SER A 86 -23.54 4.82 33.82
N ASN A 87 -24.16 5.90 33.32
CA ASN A 87 -25.54 5.88 32.80
C ASN A 87 -25.62 5.11 31.47
N LEU A 88 -25.26 3.83 31.48
CA LEU A 88 -25.31 2.94 30.32
C LEU A 88 -26.74 2.46 30.08
N LEU A 89 -27.02 2.01 28.86
CA LEU A 89 -28.29 1.36 28.49
C LEU A 89 -29.48 2.32 28.43
N THR A 90 -29.68 2.87 27.24
CA THR A 90 -30.94 3.48 26.80
C THR A 90 -31.49 2.67 25.63
N ASP A 91 -32.78 2.82 25.28
CA ASP A 91 -33.40 2.14 24.13
C ASP A 91 -32.85 2.58 22.76
N MET A 92 -31.94 3.55 22.75
CA MET A 92 -31.32 4.05 21.54
C MET A 92 -30.19 3.14 21.05
N PRO A 93 -29.90 3.11 19.73
CA PRO A 93 -28.78 2.36 19.20
C PRO A 93 -27.45 2.95 19.65
N ASP A 94 -26.47 2.09 19.91
CA ASP A 94 -25.08 2.48 20.16
C ASP A 94 -24.52 3.38 19.06
N SER A 95 -23.57 4.24 19.42
CA SER A 95 -22.81 5.01 18.44
C SER A 95 -21.31 4.97 18.73
N ARG A 96 -20.51 5.39 17.76
CA ARG A 96 -19.05 5.53 17.90
C ARG A 96 -18.66 6.90 17.36
N HIS A 97 -17.80 7.60 18.08
CA HIS A 97 -17.12 8.78 17.58
C HIS A 97 -15.69 8.44 17.22
N TYR A 98 -15.18 9.04 16.15
CA TYR A 98 -13.79 8.87 15.74
C TYR A 98 -12.97 10.12 16.08
N ILE A 99 -11.65 9.97 16.19
CA ILE A 99 -10.71 11.07 16.52
C ILE A 99 -10.77 12.27 15.56
N TRP A 100 -11.45 12.14 14.42
CA TRP A 100 -11.69 13.21 13.46
C TRP A 100 -13.08 13.86 13.58
N GLY A 101 -13.75 13.71 14.72
CA GLY A 101 -14.97 14.46 15.08
C GLY A 101 -16.25 14.01 14.35
N SER A 102 -16.28 12.81 13.79
CA SER A 102 -17.46 12.27 13.10
C SER A 102 -17.90 10.94 13.69
N THR A 103 -19.18 10.60 13.54
CA THR A 103 -19.72 9.27 13.81
C THR A 103 -19.64 8.34 12.60
N LEU A 104 -19.27 8.88 11.43
CA LEU A 104 -19.08 8.12 10.20
C LEU A 104 -17.63 7.63 10.09
N PHE A 105 -17.49 6.32 9.90
CA PHE A 105 -16.19 5.72 9.65
C PHE A 105 -15.70 6.09 8.26
N ALA A 106 -14.44 6.49 8.16
CA ALA A 106 -13.79 6.82 6.90
C ALA A 106 -12.44 6.11 6.82
N SER A 107 -12.36 5.08 5.99
CA SER A 107 -11.13 4.29 5.81
C SER A 107 -9.94 5.17 5.39
N HIS A 108 -10.14 6.13 4.48
CA HIS A 108 -9.07 7.04 4.06
C HIS A 108 -8.49 7.88 5.21
N ARG A 109 -9.30 8.26 6.21
CA ARG A 109 -8.85 9.00 7.39
C ARG A 109 -8.05 8.12 8.33
N LEU A 110 -8.46 6.87 8.50
CA LEU A 110 -7.69 5.88 9.27
C LEU A 110 -6.32 5.64 8.63
N TYR A 111 -6.26 5.43 7.31
CA TYR A 111 -4.98 5.29 6.61
C TYR A 111 -4.13 6.56 6.75
N ALA A 112 -4.73 7.74 6.54
CA ALA A 112 -4.01 9.00 6.69
C ALA A 112 -3.44 9.16 8.11
N SER A 113 -4.20 8.87 9.17
CA SER A 113 -3.70 8.99 10.55
C SER A 113 -2.64 7.94 10.90
N THR A 114 -2.79 6.72 10.39
CA THR A 114 -1.86 5.62 10.66
C THR A 114 -0.50 5.84 10.01
N PHE A 115 -0.49 6.43 8.82
CA PHE A 115 0.71 6.55 8.00
C PHE A 115 1.16 8.01 7.83
N MET A 116 0.63 8.96 8.61
CA MET A 116 0.96 10.40 8.45
C MET A 116 2.45 10.70 8.61
N HIS A 117 3.16 9.92 9.44
CA HIS A 117 4.58 10.10 9.72
C HIS A 117 5.47 9.25 8.78
N MET A 118 4.90 8.47 7.88
CA MET A 118 5.67 7.67 6.93
C MET A 118 6.22 8.58 5.82
N ILE A 119 7.54 8.64 5.73
CA ILE A 119 8.22 9.34 4.64
C ILE A 119 8.26 8.42 3.43
N SER A 120 7.53 8.78 2.38
CA SER A 120 7.59 8.08 1.09
C SER A 120 8.66 8.71 0.20
N PRO A 121 9.54 7.92 -0.44
CA PRO A 121 10.44 8.43 -1.46
C PRO A 121 9.70 9.24 -2.54
N PRO A 122 10.25 10.38 -2.99
CA PRO A 122 9.53 11.32 -3.83
C PRO A 122 9.11 10.73 -5.18
N ALA A 123 9.85 9.75 -5.71
CA ALA A 123 9.47 9.10 -6.97
C ALA A 123 8.13 8.36 -6.90
N PHE A 124 7.72 7.83 -5.74
CA PHE A 124 6.39 7.25 -5.60
C PHE A 124 5.30 8.33 -5.68
N GLN A 125 5.53 9.49 -5.04
CA GLN A 125 4.60 10.62 -5.13
C GLN A 125 4.48 11.09 -6.58
N TRP A 126 5.60 11.24 -7.29
CA TRP A 126 5.60 11.62 -8.69
C TRP A 126 4.86 10.59 -9.56
N LEU A 127 5.09 9.29 -9.35
CA LEU A 127 4.43 8.21 -10.08
C LEU A 127 2.91 8.20 -9.89
N TRP A 128 2.43 8.42 -8.67
CA TRP A 128 1.00 8.42 -8.40
C TRP A 128 0.32 9.70 -8.90
N ALA A 129 1.04 10.81 -9.01
CA ALA A 129 0.55 12.09 -9.51
C ALA A 129 0.32 12.17 -11.04
N ILE A 130 0.98 11.32 -11.86
CA ILE A 130 0.82 11.41 -13.33
C ILE A 130 -0.54 10.91 -13.82
N ASN A 131 -0.94 11.35 -15.02
CA ASN A 131 -2.18 10.92 -15.67
C ASN A 131 -1.94 9.73 -16.63
N CYS A 132 -1.33 8.65 -16.14
CA CYS A 132 -1.19 7.38 -16.87
C CYS A 132 -2.16 6.32 -16.35
N THR A 133 -2.40 5.28 -17.15
CA THR A 133 -3.19 4.11 -16.72
C THR A 133 -2.60 3.43 -15.48
N ASN A 134 -3.47 2.86 -14.64
CA ASN A 134 -3.04 2.07 -13.48
C ASN A 134 -2.14 0.88 -13.87
N ARG A 135 -2.31 0.31 -15.07
CA ARG A 135 -1.43 -0.73 -15.60
C ARG A 135 0.04 -0.25 -15.67
N LEU A 136 0.27 0.94 -16.22
CA LEU A 136 1.61 1.53 -16.31
C LEU A 136 2.14 1.96 -14.94
N LYS A 137 1.29 2.58 -14.11
CA LYS A 137 1.66 2.97 -12.75
C LYS A 137 2.09 1.76 -11.92
N PHE A 138 1.30 0.68 -11.94
CA PHE A 138 1.61 -0.53 -11.20
C PHE A 138 2.86 -1.24 -11.72
N PHE A 139 3.03 -1.31 -13.04
CA PHE A 139 4.27 -1.82 -13.64
C PHE A 139 5.50 -1.04 -13.15
N PHE A 140 5.45 0.29 -13.22
CA PHE A 140 6.57 1.11 -12.81
C PHE A 140 6.79 1.09 -11.29
N TRP A 141 5.72 0.96 -10.51
CA TRP A 141 5.80 0.72 -9.07
C TRP A 141 6.55 -0.59 -8.77
N LEU A 142 6.28 -1.68 -9.50
CA LEU A 142 7.05 -2.93 -9.40
C LEU A 142 8.51 -2.75 -9.82
N LEU A 143 8.77 -1.92 -10.84
CA LEU A 143 10.14 -1.56 -11.26
C LEU A 143 10.88 -0.85 -10.12
N LEU A 144 10.25 0.15 -9.50
CA LEU A 144 10.81 0.91 -8.37
C LEU A 144 11.06 0.04 -7.14
N HIS A 145 10.25 -0.98 -6.91
CA HIS A 145 10.45 -1.96 -5.84
C HIS A 145 11.39 -3.11 -6.21
N GLU A 146 11.90 -3.13 -7.44
CA GLU A 146 12.75 -4.19 -7.97
C GLU A 146 12.08 -5.59 -7.98
N ARG A 147 10.77 -5.64 -8.25
CA ARG A 147 9.95 -6.87 -8.20
C ARG A 147 9.43 -7.35 -9.55
N LEU A 148 9.88 -6.77 -10.66
CA LEU A 148 9.59 -7.28 -12.00
C LEU A 148 10.24 -8.66 -12.21
N HIS A 149 9.67 -9.46 -13.11
CA HIS A 149 10.16 -10.82 -13.41
C HIS A 149 11.36 -10.80 -14.36
N THR A 150 12.44 -10.14 -13.95
CA THR A 150 13.78 -10.28 -14.55
C THR A 150 14.43 -11.60 -14.13
N ALA A 151 15.43 -12.06 -14.86
CA ALA A 151 16.08 -13.36 -14.60
C ALA A 151 16.58 -13.48 -13.14
N ASP A 152 17.24 -12.44 -12.61
CA ASP A 152 17.72 -12.40 -11.23
C ASP A 152 16.59 -12.54 -10.17
N VAL A 153 15.44 -11.91 -10.41
CA VAL A 153 14.26 -12.01 -9.54
C VAL A 153 13.62 -13.39 -9.63
N LEU A 154 13.56 -13.99 -10.82
CA LEU A 154 13.01 -15.33 -11.01
C LEU A 154 13.84 -16.40 -10.30
N ILE A 155 15.17 -16.28 -10.31
CA ILE A 155 16.06 -17.17 -9.56
C ILE A 155 15.83 -17.02 -8.05
N ARG A 156 15.79 -15.79 -7.53
CA ARG A 156 15.54 -15.55 -6.11
C ARG A 156 14.20 -16.11 -5.63
N LYS A 157 13.24 -16.27 -6.54
CA LYS A 157 11.94 -16.89 -6.28
C LYS A 157 11.91 -18.41 -6.52
N HIS A 158 13.05 -19.02 -6.87
CA HIS A 158 13.16 -20.43 -7.24
C HIS A 158 12.23 -20.84 -8.40
N LEU A 159 11.96 -19.91 -9.33
CA LEU A 159 11.11 -20.16 -10.51
C LEU A 159 11.90 -20.57 -11.75
N LEU A 160 13.23 -20.48 -11.70
CA LEU A 160 14.14 -20.95 -12.75
C LEU A 160 15.22 -21.85 -12.13
N PRO A 161 15.61 -22.96 -12.78
CA PRO A 161 16.74 -23.79 -12.37
C PRO A 161 18.07 -23.02 -12.33
N ALA A 162 19.01 -23.45 -11.48
CA ALA A 162 20.32 -22.82 -11.27
C ALA A 162 21.30 -22.87 -12.47
N GLY A 163 20.83 -23.24 -13.67
CA GLY A 163 21.61 -23.30 -14.91
C GLY A 163 20.86 -22.78 -16.15
N SER A 164 19.74 -22.08 -15.97
CA SER A 164 19.05 -21.42 -17.08
C SER A 164 19.91 -20.32 -17.70
N ASP A 165 19.68 -19.97 -18.98
CA ASP A 165 20.23 -18.75 -19.57
C ASP A 165 19.59 -17.53 -18.89
N LEU A 166 20.43 -16.71 -18.26
CA LEU A 166 20.02 -15.55 -17.46
C LEU A 166 20.37 -14.24 -18.14
N HIS A 167 20.86 -14.30 -19.37
CA HIS A 167 21.37 -13.15 -20.06
C HIS A 167 20.21 -12.24 -20.51
N CYS A 168 20.47 -10.95 -20.46
CA CYS A 168 19.53 -9.94 -20.92
C CYS A 168 19.27 -10.12 -22.42
N SER A 169 18.02 -10.41 -22.79
CA SER A 169 17.62 -10.67 -24.18
C SER A 169 17.75 -9.44 -25.09
N LEU A 170 17.92 -8.25 -24.51
CA LEU A 170 18.19 -7.00 -25.24
C LEU A 170 19.68 -6.68 -25.37
N CYS A 171 20.56 -7.46 -24.73
CA CYS A 171 21.99 -7.20 -24.67
C CYS A 171 22.77 -8.17 -25.56
N THR A 172 23.72 -7.66 -26.34
CA THR A 172 24.66 -8.49 -27.11
C THR A 172 25.85 -8.97 -26.27
N MET A 173 26.10 -8.35 -25.12
CA MET A 173 27.24 -8.64 -24.23
C MET A 173 26.95 -9.74 -23.20
N GLN A 174 25.81 -10.43 -23.31
CA GLN A 174 25.41 -11.52 -22.40
C GLN A 174 25.52 -11.15 -20.91
N HIS A 175 25.16 -9.91 -20.55
CA HIS A 175 25.08 -9.53 -19.13
C HIS A 175 23.88 -10.16 -18.46
N LEU A 176 24.00 -10.49 -17.16
CA LEU A 176 22.89 -10.95 -16.34
C LEU A 176 21.71 -9.96 -16.39
N GLU A 177 20.51 -10.46 -16.64
CA GLU A 177 19.31 -9.64 -16.62
C GLU A 177 18.89 -9.30 -15.19
N SER A 178 19.18 -8.07 -14.79
CA SER A 178 18.62 -7.40 -13.61
C SER A 178 17.79 -6.19 -14.02
N ILE A 179 17.00 -5.63 -13.10
CA ILE A 179 16.21 -4.42 -13.38
C ILE A 179 17.11 -3.23 -13.70
N CYS A 180 18.18 -3.01 -12.92
CA CYS A 180 19.16 -1.96 -13.19
C CYS A 180 19.82 -2.14 -14.56
N HIS A 181 20.19 -3.38 -14.90
CA HIS A 181 20.74 -3.66 -16.23
C HIS A 181 19.71 -3.40 -17.32
N LEU A 182 18.56 -4.06 -17.27
CA LEU A 182 17.54 -4.03 -18.32
C LEU A 182 17.08 -2.61 -18.65
N PHE A 183 16.82 -1.77 -17.64
CA PHE A 183 16.24 -0.45 -17.88
C PHE A 183 17.27 0.68 -18.01
N PHE A 184 18.46 0.58 -17.40
CA PHE A 184 19.39 1.71 -17.33
C PHE A 184 20.78 1.41 -17.88
N ASN A 185 21.33 0.21 -17.66
CA ASN A 185 22.72 -0.09 -18.03
C ASN A 185 22.88 -0.85 -19.35
N CYS A 186 21.83 -1.52 -19.84
CA CYS A 186 21.84 -2.25 -21.10
C CYS A 186 22.14 -1.31 -22.27
N ALA A 187 23.07 -1.70 -23.15
CA ALA A 187 23.44 -0.90 -24.31
C ALA A 187 22.22 -0.55 -25.16
N PHE A 188 21.35 -1.52 -25.47
CA PHE A 188 20.12 -1.27 -26.21
C PHE A 188 19.24 -0.22 -25.52
N SER A 189 18.98 -0.38 -24.23
CA SER A 189 18.15 0.55 -23.46
C SER A 189 18.74 1.96 -23.41
N LYS A 190 20.07 2.09 -23.25
CA LYS A 190 20.76 3.39 -23.34
C LYS A 190 20.54 4.06 -24.69
N HIS A 191 20.61 3.31 -25.80
CA HIS A 191 20.32 3.87 -27.13
C HIS A 191 18.86 4.31 -27.25
N CYS A 192 17.91 3.55 -26.72
CA CYS A 192 16.51 3.96 -26.67
C CYS A 192 16.31 5.28 -25.89
N TRP A 193 16.89 5.39 -24.69
CA TRP A 193 16.80 6.62 -23.89
C TRP A 193 17.47 7.81 -24.58
N ALA A 194 18.62 7.61 -25.22
CA ALA A 194 19.31 8.64 -25.97
C ALA A 194 18.47 9.18 -27.16
N ARG A 195 17.62 8.35 -27.77
CA ARG A 195 16.69 8.81 -28.84
C ARG A 195 15.62 9.78 -28.35
N ILE A 196 15.39 9.84 -27.05
CA ILE A 196 14.48 10.80 -26.42
C ILE A 196 15.24 11.74 -25.47
N GLU A 197 16.54 11.90 -25.72
CA GLU A 197 17.43 12.85 -25.04
C GLU A 197 17.55 12.62 -23.53
N ILE A 198 17.34 11.39 -23.07
CA ILE A 198 17.51 11.01 -21.66
C ILE A 198 18.84 10.29 -21.46
N VAL A 199 19.67 10.86 -20.60
CA VAL A 199 20.86 10.25 -20.01
C VAL A 199 20.65 10.10 -18.51
N TRP A 200 20.83 8.88 -18.01
CA TRP A 200 20.62 8.56 -16.59
C TRP A 200 21.87 8.84 -15.76
N ARG A 201 21.69 9.51 -14.62
CA ARG A 201 22.72 9.58 -13.57
C ARG A 201 22.91 8.21 -12.91
N GLN A 202 24.09 8.00 -12.37
CA GLN A 202 24.41 6.78 -11.61
C GLN A 202 23.57 6.69 -10.32
N GLY A 203 23.28 5.46 -9.91
CA GLY A 203 22.58 5.14 -8.69
C GLY A 203 22.62 3.64 -8.40
N SER A 204 22.48 3.27 -7.12
CA SER A 204 22.52 1.89 -6.66
C SER A 204 21.22 1.10 -6.90
N SER A 205 20.12 1.81 -7.15
CA SER A 205 18.79 1.23 -7.42
C SER A 205 18.03 2.06 -8.45
N PRO A 206 16.98 1.51 -9.07
CA PRO A 206 16.12 2.27 -10.00
C PRO A 206 15.54 3.53 -9.36
N MET A 207 15.17 3.44 -8.08
CA MET A 207 14.68 4.56 -7.28
C MET A 207 15.70 5.70 -7.25
N GLN A 208 16.94 5.38 -6.89
CA GLN A 208 18.00 6.38 -6.77
C GLN A 208 18.36 6.99 -8.13
N ILE A 209 18.42 6.17 -9.18
CA ILE A 209 18.70 6.63 -10.56
C ILE A 209 17.66 7.67 -10.99
N ILE A 210 16.37 7.39 -10.78
CA ILE A 210 15.28 8.29 -11.17
C ILE A 210 15.29 9.57 -10.34
N ILE A 211 15.48 9.47 -9.01
CA ILE A 211 15.54 10.64 -8.13
C ILE A 211 16.72 11.54 -8.50
N ASN A 212 17.90 10.96 -8.72
CA ASN A 212 19.10 11.72 -9.09
C ASN A 212 18.91 12.42 -10.44
N SER A 213 18.34 11.72 -11.42
CA SER A 213 18.20 12.23 -12.79
C SER A 213 17.03 13.21 -12.95
N ARG A 214 16.02 13.19 -12.07
CA ARG A 214 14.83 14.06 -12.18
C ARG A 214 15.20 15.54 -12.29
N SER A 215 16.26 15.96 -11.59
CA SER A 215 16.72 17.35 -11.54
C SER A 215 17.33 17.86 -12.85
N ASP A 216 17.75 16.95 -13.75
CA ASP A 216 18.35 17.31 -15.03
C ASP A 216 17.31 17.75 -16.08
N TYR A 217 16.04 17.43 -15.85
CA TYR A 217 14.97 17.65 -16.82
C TYR A 217 13.93 18.61 -16.27
N SER A 218 13.75 19.75 -16.94
CA SER A 218 12.74 20.76 -16.59
C SER A 218 11.32 20.36 -16.98
N TRP A 219 11.14 19.26 -17.71
CA TRP A 219 9.85 18.87 -18.25
C TRP A 219 8.84 18.53 -17.13
N PRO A 220 7.65 19.18 -17.11
CA PRO A 220 6.66 18.90 -16.08
C PRO A 220 6.04 17.50 -16.24
N PHE A 221 6.25 16.85 -17.38
CA PHE A 221 5.77 15.51 -17.76
C PHE A 221 6.89 14.45 -17.83
N PHE A 222 8.01 14.69 -17.15
CA PHE A 222 9.13 13.75 -17.08
C PHE A 222 8.70 12.32 -16.71
N MET A 223 7.84 12.19 -15.70
CA MET A 223 7.38 10.87 -15.24
C MET A 223 6.56 10.13 -16.31
N GLU A 224 5.69 10.81 -17.06
CA GLU A 224 4.95 10.20 -18.17
C GLU A 224 5.89 9.65 -19.25
N ILE A 225 6.97 10.37 -19.56
CA ILE A 225 7.99 9.92 -20.52
C ILE A 225 8.65 8.64 -20.02
N ILE A 226 9.22 8.66 -18.81
CA ILE A 226 10.04 7.54 -18.34
C ILE A 226 9.19 6.29 -18.07
N VAL A 227 7.96 6.45 -17.57
CA VAL A 227 7.03 5.33 -17.35
C VAL A 227 6.67 4.68 -18.68
N THR A 228 6.41 5.50 -19.70
CA THR A 228 6.06 5.00 -21.03
C THR A 228 7.25 4.37 -21.75
N GLY A 229 8.44 4.98 -21.65
CA GLY A 229 9.68 4.46 -22.23
C GLY A 229 10.10 3.13 -21.61
N ALA A 230 10.04 3.02 -20.28
CA ALA A 230 10.33 1.79 -19.56
C ALA A 230 9.33 0.69 -19.93
N TRP A 231 8.04 1.01 -20.04
CA TRP A 231 7.05 0.04 -20.51
C TRP A 231 7.35 -0.45 -21.95
N GLY A 232 7.78 0.44 -22.84
CA GLY A 232 8.24 0.08 -24.17
C GLY A 232 9.43 -0.90 -24.15
N LEU A 233 10.42 -0.66 -23.29
CA LEU A 233 11.57 -1.57 -23.11
C LEU A 233 11.12 -2.94 -22.61
N TRP A 234 10.20 -2.95 -21.64
CA TRP A 234 9.63 -4.19 -21.11
C TRP A 234 8.88 -5.00 -22.17
N ILE A 235 8.10 -4.33 -23.02
CA ILE A 235 7.44 -4.99 -24.16
C ILE A 235 8.48 -5.57 -25.11
N ARG A 236 9.51 -4.81 -25.49
CA ARG A 236 10.57 -5.31 -26.40
C ARG A 236 11.29 -6.52 -25.82
N ARG A 237 11.66 -6.47 -24.55
CA ARG A 237 12.26 -7.61 -23.84
C ARG A 237 11.36 -8.83 -23.90
N ASN A 238 10.07 -8.67 -23.62
CA ASN A 238 9.12 -9.79 -23.67
C ASN A 238 8.88 -10.32 -25.09
N ASP A 239 8.87 -9.43 -26.11
CA ASP A 239 8.80 -9.85 -27.52
C ASP A 239 10.02 -10.70 -27.91
N CYS A 240 11.23 -10.38 -27.41
CA CYS A 240 12.41 -11.21 -27.62
C CYS A 240 12.26 -12.61 -27.00
N ILE A 241 11.80 -12.68 -25.75
CA ILE A 241 11.72 -13.95 -25.01
C ILE A 241 10.59 -14.84 -25.50
N PHE A 242 9.38 -14.28 -25.63
CA PHE A 242 8.18 -15.09 -25.87
C PHE A 242 7.78 -15.18 -27.34
N ARG A 243 8.32 -14.30 -28.19
CA ARG A 243 7.97 -14.24 -29.62
C ARG A 243 9.19 -14.33 -30.54
N LEU A 244 10.39 -14.52 -29.98
CA LEU A 244 11.65 -14.63 -30.72
C LEU A 244 11.89 -13.46 -31.69
N LYS A 245 11.35 -12.29 -31.38
CA LYS A 245 11.54 -11.08 -32.19
C LYS A 245 12.86 -10.41 -31.84
N ARG A 246 13.56 -9.87 -32.83
CA ARG A 246 14.72 -9.02 -32.57
C ARG A 246 14.25 -7.63 -32.12
N ALA A 247 14.79 -7.13 -31.02
CA ALA A 247 14.51 -5.76 -30.60
C ALA A 247 15.29 -4.76 -31.46
N THR A 248 14.58 -3.76 -31.99
CA THR A 248 15.18 -2.61 -32.67
C THR A 248 14.82 -1.30 -31.98
N VAL A 249 15.72 -0.33 -32.01
CA VAL A 249 15.50 1.00 -31.42
C VAL A 249 14.36 1.73 -32.16
N GLY A 250 14.23 1.54 -33.47
CA GLY A 250 13.16 2.13 -34.29
C GLY A 250 11.77 1.62 -33.89
N GLU A 251 11.60 0.31 -33.69
CA GLU A 251 10.32 -0.25 -33.24
C GLU A 251 10.01 0.15 -31.79
N TRP A 252 11.01 0.24 -30.93
CA TRP A 252 10.83 0.80 -29.58
C TRP A 252 10.35 2.25 -29.65
N LEU A 253 10.98 3.09 -30.48
CA LEU A 253 10.64 4.50 -30.61
C LEU A 253 9.21 4.68 -31.16
N SER A 254 8.85 3.91 -32.19
CA SER A 254 7.48 3.89 -32.74
C SER A 254 6.45 3.49 -31.68
N LEU A 255 6.71 2.40 -30.94
CA LEU A 255 5.85 1.95 -29.85
C LEU A 255 5.74 3.00 -28.74
N PHE A 256 6.87 3.57 -28.30
CA PHE A 256 6.91 4.64 -27.31
C PHE A 256 6.06 5.82 -27.76
N LYS A 257 6.19 6.22 -29.03
CA LYS A 257 5.42 7.31 -29.60
C LYS A 257 3.92 7.03 -29.54
N THR A 258 3.47 5.84 -29.98
CA THR A 258 2.05 5.45 -29.90
C THR A 258 1.54 5.43 -28.45
N LEU A 259 2.30 4.84 -27.53
CA LEU A 259 1.92 4.73 -26.13
C LEU A 259 1.82 6.10 -25.46
N LEU A 260 2.79 6.99 -25.70
CA LEU A 260 2.83 8.30 -25.06
C LEU A 260 1.67 9.18 -25.53
N THR A 261 1.34 9.16 -26.83
CA THR A 261 0.15 9.83 -27.37
C THR A 261 -1.14 9.31 -26.71
N SER A 262 -1.22 7.99 -26.49
CA SER A 262 -2.35 7.37 -25.79
C SER A 262 -2.42 7.74 -24.31
N GLN A 263 -1.29 7.94 -23.62
CA GLN A 263 -1.31 8.44 -22.23
C GLN A 263 -1.60 9.95 -22.18
N ALA A 264 -1.10 10.73 -23.14
CA ALA A 264 -1.30 12.18 -23.20
C ALA A 264 -2.78 12.55 -23.37
N SER A 265 -3.59 11.73 -24.03
CA SER A 265 -5.05 11.96 -24.14
C SER A 265 -5.79 11.91 -22.80
N ARG A 266 -5.17 11.37 -21.75
CA ARG A 266 -5.71 11.31 -20.38
C ARG A 266 -5.30 12.51 -19.52
N CYS A 267 -4.35 13.30 -19.99
CA CYS A 267 -3.89 14.52 -19.32
C CYS A 267 -4.85 15.69 -19.59
N SER A 268 -4.70 16.78 -18.85
CA SER A 268 -5.36 18.04 -19.19
C SER A 268 -4.98 18.52 -20.59
N PRO A 269 -5.82 19.31 -21.29
CA PRO A 269 -5.53 19.78 -22.65
C PRO A 269 -4.17 20.49 -22.78
N GLN A 270 -3.84 21.36 -21.82
CA GLN A 270 -2.55 22.06 -21.79
C GLN A 270 -1.37 21.08 -21.65
N ARG A 271 -1.47 20.11 -20.73
CA ARG A 271 -0.40 19.12 -20.52
C ARG A 271 -0.25 18.18 -21.73
N LYS A 272 -1.36 17.79 -22.36
CA LYS A 272 -1.36 17.03 -23.60
C LYS A 272 -0.63 17.78 -24.72
N GLN A 273 -0.92 19.07 -24.89
CA GLN A 273 -0.27 19.89 -25.91
C GLN A 273 1.24 20.00 -25.68
N LEU A 274 1.68 20.20 -24.43
CA LEU A 274 3.11 20.22 -24.08
C LEU A 274 3.81 18.90 -24.41
N ILE A 275 3.18 17.77 -24.08
CA ILE A 275 3.73 16.43 -24.38
C ILE A 275 3.83 16.24 -25.90
N LEU A 276 2.79 16.59 -26.66
CA LEU A 276 2.76 16.42 -28.12
C LEU A 276 3.72 17.37 -28.85
N ALA A 277 3.91 18.59 -28.35
CA ALA A 277 4.88 19.53 -28.90
C ALA A 277 6.32 19.03 -28.68
N TRP A 278 6.64 18.59 -27.46
CA TRP A 278 7.93 17.96 -27.17
C TRP A 278 8.16 16.71 -28.04
N PHE A 279 7.13 15.89 -28.18
CA PHE A 279 7.12 14.69 -29.01
C PHE A 279 7.41 14.96 -30.49
N SER A 280 6.94 16.09 -31.04
CA SER A 280 7.17 16.45 -32.45
C SER A 280 8.59 16.93 -32.74
N CYS A 281 9.36 17.31 -31.71
CA CYS A 281 10.74 17.74 -31.84
C CYS A 281 11.76 16.57 -31.86
N LEU A 282 11.30 15.32 -31.68
CA LEU A 282 12.11 14.09 -31.57
C LEU A 282 12.11 13.21 -32.83
#